data_AF-A0A0F9FVU4-F1
#
_entry.id   AF-A0A0F9FVU4-F1
#
_cell.length_a   1.000
_cell.length_b   1.000
_cell.length_c   1.000
_cell.angle_alpha   90.00
_cell.angle_beta   90.00
_cell.angle_gamma   90.00
#
_symmetry.space_group_name_H-M   'P 1'
#
loop_
_entity.id
_entity.type
_entity.pdbx_description
1 polymer ?
#
loop_
_entity_poly.entity_id
_entity_poly.type
_entity_poly.pdbx_seq_one_letter_code
_entity_poly.pdbx_strand_id
1 'polypeptide(L)'
;MKHARKDYDRIQDPHNWIPDDEPVFLIRGQDAIAPDILDQYASILNIRFGAFPGVEEIVEAVKQHANEMRVWQKIYAEIVSSERLSQVSDSAKWLFVLLLVSQDDGGRYPWSPTMKRALTVGTSWDDSYCDSLLSELRVADVATLSE
;
A
#
# COMPACT_ATOMS: atom_id res chain seq x y z
N MET A 1 4.35 -0.62 -25.79
CA MET A 1 3.93 0.77 -25.46
C MET A 1 5.12 1.73 -25.57
N LYS A 2 5.00 2.84 -26.32
CA LYS A 2 6.13 3.71 -26.73
C LYS A 2 6.96 4.33 -25.58
N HIS A 3 6.38 4.45 -24.38
CA HIS A 3 7.03 5.03 -23.19
C HIS A 3 7.15 4.05 -22.01
N ALA A 4 6.77 2.78 -22.18
CA ALA A 4 6.85 1.79 -21.11
C ALA A 4 8.22 1.12 -21.04
N ARG A 5 8.52 0.52 -19.90
CA ARG A 5 9.68 -0.38 -19.77
C ARG A 5 9.55 -1.54 -20.77
N LYS A 6 10.68 -2.02 -21.28
CA LYS A 6 10.72 -3.08 -22.31
C LYS A 6 10.04 -4.39 -21.88
N ASP A 7 9.92 -4.65 -20.59
CA ASP A 7 9.23 -5.83 -20.04
C ASP A 7 7.69 -5.76 -20.12
N TYR A 8 7.12 -4.62 -20.55
CA TYR A 8 5.68 -4.41 -20.66
C TYR A 8 5.08 -4.83 -22.00
N ASP A 9 5.92 -5.22 -22.98
CA ASP A 9 5.46 -5.76 -24.29
C ASP A 9 4.72 -7.11 -24.17
N ARG A 10 4.60 -7.66 -22.95
CA ARG A 10 3.79 -8.86 -22.65
C ARG A 10 2.30 -8.58 -22.57
N ILE A 11 1.89 -7.33 -22.34
CA ILE A 11 0.48 -6.95 -22.22
C ILE A 11 -0.04 -6.74 -23.64
N GLN A 12 -0.91 -7.65 -24.07
CA GLN A 12 -1.43 -7.68 -25.43
C GLN A 12 -2.80 -7.02 -25.50
N ASP A 13 -3.03 -6.28 -26.59
CA ASP A 13 -4.36 -5.97 -27.10
C ASP A 13 -4.70 -7.00 -28.19
N PRO A 14 -5.29 -8.16 -27.85
CA PRO A 14 -5.50 -9.24 -28.80
C PRO A 14 -6.48 -8.89 -29.93
N HIS A 15 -7.24 -7.80 -29.77
CA HIS A 15 -8.24 -7.37 -30.76
C HIS A 15 -7.76 -6.19 -31.62
N ASN A 16 -6.55 -5.65 -31.37
CA ASN A 16 -6.02 -4.46 -32.03
C ASN A 16 -7.03 -3.29 -32.04
N TRP A 17 -7.71 -3.08 -30.90
CA TRP A 17 -8.62 -1.95 -30.72
C TRP A 17 -7.88 -0.64 -30.48
N ILE A 18 -6.65 -0.71 -29.99
CA ILE A 18 -5.78 0.44 -29.77
C ILE A 18 -4.92 0.64 -31.04
N PRO A 19 -5.01 1.79 -31.70
CA PRO A 19 -4.14 2.13 -32.83
C PRO A 19 -2.65 2.08 -32.46
N ASP A 20 -1.82 1.64 -33.42
CA ASP A 20 -0.36 1.55 -33.25
C ASP A 20 0.30 2.90 -32.89
N ASP A 21 -0.34 4.00 -33.31
CA ASP A 21 0.16 5.34 -33.07
C ASP A 21 -0.30 5.95 -31.73
N GLU A 22 -1.30 5.36 -31.08
CA GLU A 22 -1.88 5.88 -29.84
C GLU A 22 -0.88 5.80 -28.66
N PRO A 23 -0.60 6.93 -27.97
CA PRO A 23 0.23 6.92 -26.78
C PRO A 23 -0.54 6.36 -25.58
N VAL A 24 -0.31 5.08 -25.27
CA VAL A 24 -0.90 4.41 -24.10
C VAL A 24 0.03 4.47 -22.88
N PHE A 25 -0.57 4.63 -21.70
CA PHE A 25 0.10 4.51 -20.40
C PHE A 25 -0.59 3.45 -19.55
N LEU A 26 0.20 2.55 -18.94
CA LEU A 26 -0.31 1.52 -18.04
C LEU A 26 -0.02 1.89 -16.60
N ILE A 27 -1.04 1.80 -15.76
CA ILE A 27 -0.94 1.96 -14.30
C ILE A 27 -1.12 0.59 -13.65
N ARG A 28 -0.24 0.22 -12.73
CA ARG A 28 -0.29 -1.07 -12.01
C ARG A 28 -0.59 -0.84 -10.53
N GLY A 29 -1.28 -1.79 -9.90
CA GLY A 29 -1.48 -1.75 -8.44
C GLY A 29 -0.19 -1.82 -7.62
N GLN A 30 0.93 -2.21 -8.21
CA GLN A 30 2.26 -2.14 -7.58
C GLN A 30 2.80 -0.70 -7.46
N ASP A 31 2.34 0.22 -8.30
CA ASP A 31 2.82 1.59 -8.28
C ASP A 31 2.14 2.30 -7.12
N ALA A 32 2.92 2.78 -6.14
CA ALA A 32 2.38 3.30 -4.87
C ALA A 32 1.33 4.41 -5.06
N ILE A 33 1.49 5.26 -6.09
CA ILE A 33 0.60 6.39 -6.36
C ILE A 33 -0.56 6.05 -7.32
N ALA A 34 -0.63 4.82 -7.85
CA ALA A 34 -1.62 4.43 -8.84
C ALA A 34 -3.08 4.73 -8.46
N PRO A 35 -3.55 4.40 -7.23
CA PRO A 35 -4.94 4.69 -6.85
C PRO A 35 -5.26 6.19 -6.87
N ASP A 36 -4.31 7.03 -6.47
CA ASP A 36 -4.51 8.47 -6.39
C ASP A 36 -4.58 9.11 -7.78
N ILE A 37 -3.81 8.59 -8.74
CA ILE A 37 -3.90 8.99 -10.14
C ILE A 37 -5.25 8.59 -10.75
N LEU A 38 -5.76 7.39 -10.43
CA LEU A 38 -7.08 6.93 -10.89
C LEU A 38 -8.21 7.79 -10.32
N ASP A 39 -8.14 8.18 -9.04
CA ASP A 39 -9.12 9.08 -8.43
C ASP A 39 -9.11 10.48 -9.06
N GLN A 40 -7.94 11.01 -9.35
CA GLN A 40 -7.81 12.29 -10.08
C GLN A 40 -8.36 12.17 -11.50
N TYR A 41 -8.07 11.08 -12.21
CA TYR A 41 -8.61 10.81 -13.54
C TYR A 41 -10.14 10.78 -13.51
N ALA A 42 -10.74 9.99 -12.62
CA ALA A 42 -12.20 9.90 -12.46
C ALA A 42 -12.83 11.26 -12.14
N SER A 43 -12.19 12.05 -11.29
CA SER A 43 -12.66 13.39 -10.93
C SER A 43 -12.66 14.34 -12.12
N ILE A 44 -11.56 14.38 -12.89
CA ILE A 44 -11.44 15.24 -14.07
C ILE A 44 -12.41 14.79 -15.16
N LEU A 45 -12.55 13.47 -15.37
CA LEU A 45 -13.47 12.89 -16.33
C LEU A 45 -14.91 13.31 -16.02
N ASN A 46 -15.35 13.17 -14.77
CA ASN A 46 -16.68 13.56 -14.35
C ASN A 46 -16.91 15.08 -14.48
N ILE A 47 -15.94 15.91 -14.06
CA ILE A 47 -16.07 17.38 -14.14
C ILE A 47 -16.21 17.86 -15.59
N ARG A 48 -15.42 17.28 -16.50
CA ARG A 48 -15.38 17.76 -17.89
C ARG A 48 -16.43 17.12 -18.80
N PHE A 49 -16.82 15.88 -18.49
CA PHE A 49 -17.61 15.06 -19.40
C PHE A 49 -18.80 14.35 -18.72
N GLY A 50 -19.13 14.65 -17.46
CA GLY A 50 -20.20 13.94 -16.74
C GLY A 50 -21.60 14.01 -17.35
N ALA A 51 -21.85 14.94 -18.29
CA ALA A 51 -23.12 15.02 -19.02
C ALA A 51 -23.20 14.08 -20.23
N PHE A 52 -22.09 13.43 -20.62
CA PHE A 52 -22.08 12.52 -21.76
C PHE A 52 -22.56 11.12 -21.33
N PRO A 53 -23.40 10.45 -22.14
CA PRO A 53 -23.84 9.09 -21.85
C PRO A 53 -22.65 8.13 -21.72
N GLY A 54 -22.69 7.21 -20.76
CA GLY A 54 -21.63 6.21 -20.55
C GLY A 54 -20.49 6.67 -19.65
N VAL A 55 -20.40 7.97 -19.30
CA VAL A 55 -19.29 8.49 -18.48
C VAL A 55 -19.44 8.08 -17.02
N GLU A 56 -20.65 7.99 -16.50
CA GLU A 56 -20.90 7.57 -15.11
C GLU A 56 -20.37 6.16 -14.86
N GLU A 57 -20.61 5.23 -15.78
CA GLU A 57 -20.15 3.85 -15.70
C GLU A 57 -18.61 3.76 -15.75
N ILE A 58 -17.96 4.59 -16.57
CA ILE A 58 -16.49 4.65 -16.63
C ILE A 58 -15.93 5.20 -15.32
N VAL A 59 -16.51 6.29 -14.79
CA VAL A 59 -16.08 6.90 -13.53
C VAL A 59 -16.19 5.90 -12.38
N GLU A 60 -17.30 5.17 -12.30
CA GLU A 60 -17.51 4.17 -11.25
C GLU A 60 -16.53 2.99 -11.38
N ALA A 61 -16.33 2.48 -12.60
CA ALA A 61 -15.35 1.41 -12.85
C ALA A 61 -13.92 1.83 -12.44
N VAL A 62 -13.51 3.07 -12.75
CA VAL A 62 -12.20 3.59 -12.35
C VAL A 62 -12.07 3.69 -10.83
N LYS A 63 -13.08 4.21 -10.14
CA LYS A 63 -13.07 4.33 -8.68
C LYS A 63 -13.04 2.98 -8.00
N GLN A 64 -13.83 2.03 -8.49
CA GLN A 64 -13.80 0.66 -8.00
C GLN A 64 -12.39 0.08 -8.18
N HIS A 65 -11.78 0.26 -9.34
CA HIS A 65 -10.44 -0.24 -9.59
C HIS A 65 -9.37 0.42 -8.71
N ALA A 66 -9.48 1.73 -8.45
CA ALA A 66 -8.61 2.42 -7.50
C ALA A 66 -8.73 1.83 -6.08
N ASN A 67 -9.96 1.48 -5.65
CA ASN A 67 -10.18 0.82 -4.38
C ASN A 67 -9.59 -0.59 -4.34
N GLU A 68 -9.75 -1.38 -5.40
CA GLU A 68 -9.11 -2.70 -5.53
C GLU A 68 -7.58 -2.60 -5.45
N MET A 69 -6.99 -1.60 -6.11
CA MET A 69 -5.55 -1.33 -6.01
C MET A 69 -5.14 -0.97 -4.59
N ARG A 70 -5.91 -0.17 -3.85
CA ARG A 70 -5.63 0.13 -2.43
C ARG A 70 -5.71 -1.11 -1.55
N VAL A 71 -6.72 -1.94 -1.74
CA VAL A 71 -6.87 -3.20 -0.99
C VAL A 71 -5.70 -4.12 -1.28
N TRP A 72 -5.33 -4.26 -2.56
CA TRP A 72 -4.15 -5.02 -2.95
C TRP A 72 -2.89 -4.44 -2.32
N GLN A 73 -2.69 -3.13 -2.40
CA GLN A 73 -1.54 -2.46 -1.79
C GLN A 73 -1.52 -2.64 -0.28
N LYS A 74 -2.64 -2.58 0.43
CA LYS A 74 -2.67 -2.89 1.87
C LYS A 74 -2.22 -4.33 2.11
N ILE A 75 -2.82 -5.30 1.42
CA ILE A 75 -2.46 -6.72 1.56
C ILE A 75 -0.98 -6.97 1.26
N TYR A 76 -0.41 -6.34 0.23
CA TYR A 76 0.93 -6.67 -0.28
C TYR A 76 2.03 -5.68 0.11
N ALA A 77 1.70 -4.46 0.53
CA ALA A 77 2.63 -3.52 1.17
C ALA A 77 2.80 -3.83 2.66
N GLU A 78 1.80 -4.48 3.30
CA GLU A 78 1.87 -4.92 4.70
C GLU A 78 2.39 -6.36 4.89
N ILE A 79 2.58 -7.13 3.81
CA ILE A 79 3.41 -8.33 3.93
C ILE A 79 4.84 -7.83 4.07
N VAL A 80 5.27 -7.72 5.33
CA VAL A 80 6.67 -7.80 5.67
C VAL A 80 7.18 -9.07 5.02
N SER A 81 7.87 -8.91 3.89
CA SER A 81 8.46 -10.06 3.21
C SER A 81 9.33 -10.81 4.23
N SER A 82 9.32 -12.14 4.17
CA SER A 82 10.18 -12.99 5.02
C SER A 82 11.64 -12.51 5.00
N GLU A 83 12.07 -11.96 3.88
CA GLU A 83 13.38 -11.34 3.68
C GLU A 83 13.62 -10.12 4.58
N ARG A 84 12.64 -9.22 4.80
CA ARG A 84 12.76 -8.07 5.72
C ARG A 84 12.69 -8.48 7.18
N LEU A 85 11.79 -9.38 7.57
CA LEU A 85 11.76 -9.91 8.94
C LEU A 85 13.06 -10.67 9.26
N SER A 86 13.70 -11.31 8.29
CA SER A 86 14.97 -11.99 8.51
C SER A 86 16.12 -11.05 8.89
N GLN A 87 15.97 -9.75 8.64
CA GLN A 87 16.99 -8.72 8.94
C GLN A 87 16.92 -8.17 10.36
N VAL A 88 15.87 -8.50 11.13
CA VAL A 88 15.70 -8.02 12.51
C VAL A 88 15.82 -9.16 13.52
N SER A 89 16.12 -8.83 14.77
CA SER A 89 16.22 -9.81 15.86
C SER A 89 14.91 -10.55 16.09
N ASP A 90 14.96 -11.75 16.68
CA ASP A 90 13.74 -12.49 17.05
C ASP A 90 12.87 -11.72 18.04
N SER A 91 13.48 -10.93 18.93
CA SER A 91 12.76 -10.00 19.81
C SER A 91 12.04 -8.91 19.02
N ALA A 92 12.64 -8.34 17.98
CA ALA A 92 11.99 -7.37 17.11
C ALA A 92 10.84 -8.01 16.31
N LYS A 93 11.00 -9.26 15.83
CA LYS A 93 9.89 -10.01 15.20
C LYS A 93 8.73 -10.21 16.17
N TRP A 94 9.00 -10.57 17.42
CA TRP A 94 7.98 -10.71 18.45
C TRP A 94 7.29 -9.38 18.77
N LEU A 95 8.05 -8.29 18.86
CA LEU A 95 7.48 -6.95 19.02
C LEU A 95 6.55 -6.60 17.85
N PHE A 96 6.95 -6.91 16.62
CA PHE A 96 6.12 -6.70 15.43
C PHE A 96 4.81 -7.49 15.47
N VAL A 97 4.82 -8.75 15.91
CA VAL A 97 3.60 -9.55 16.11
C VAL A 97 2.69 -8.91 17.16
N LEU A 98 3.26 -8.45 18.28
CA LEU A 98 2.51 -7.78 19.34
C LEU A 98 1.88 -6.48 18.85
N LEU A 99 2.59 -5.72 18.00
CA LEU A 99 2.07 -4.52 17.35
C LEU A 99 0.89 -4.82 16.44
N LEU A 100 0.98 -5.86 15.61
CA LEU A 100 -0.09 -6.30 14.71
C LEU A 100 -1.37 -6.67 15.47
N VAL A 101 -1.26 -7.48 16.52
CA VAL A 101 -2.45 -7.90 17.30
C VAL A 101 -3.04 -6.77 18.14
N SER A 102 -2.30 -5.68 18.31
CA SER A 102 -2.73 -4.49 19.06
C SER A 102 -3.27 -3.35 18.20
N GLN A 103 -3.41 -3.56 16.88
CA GLN A 103 -4.01 -2.59 15.98
C GLN A 103 -5.44 -2.27 16.42
N ASP A 104 -5.83 -0.99 16.30
CA ASP A 104 -7.23 -0.62 16.43
C ASP A 104 -8.05 -1.04 15.19
N ASP A 105 -9.38 -0.95 15.27
CA ASP A 105 -10.29 -1.27 14.17
C ASP A 105 -10.06 -0.38 12.91
N GLY A 106 -9.25 0.68 13.03
CA GLY A 106 -8.83 1.56 11.94
C GLY A 106 -7.48 1.18 11.32
N GLY A 107 -6.85 0.08 11.75
CA GLY A 107 -5.52 -0.34 11.31
C GLY A 107 -4.38 0.56 11.79
N ARG A 108 -4.63 1.40 12.80
CA ARG A 108 -3.59 2.25 13.40
C ARG A 108 -2.88 1.46 14.47
N TYR A 109 -1.58 1.66 14.58
CA TYR A 109 -0.76 1.14 15.65
C TYR A 109 -0.77 2.16 16.80
N PRO A 110 -1.48 1.92 17.91
CA PRO A 110 -1.52 2.88 18.99
C PRO A 110 -0.22 2.76 19.80
N TRP A 111 0.88 3.30 19.28
CA TRP A 111 2.14 3.42 20.03
C TRP A 111 2.03 4.52 21.10
N SER A 112 1.12 4.28 22.04
CA SER A 112 0.83 5.13 23.18
C SER A 112 1.73 4.74 24.37
N PRO A 113 1.96 5.65 25.32
CA PRO A 113 2.63 5.32 26.58
C PRO A 113 1.97 4.13 27.31
N THR A 114 0.66 3.95 27.16
CA THR A 114 -0.09 2.82 27.75
C THR A 114 0.31 1.50 27.10
N MET A 115 0.46 1.47 25.77
CA MET A 115 0.85 0.25 25.05
C MET A 115 2.32 -0.10 25.29
N LYS A 116 3.22 0.89 25.34
CA LYS A 116 4.60 0.70 25.78
C LYS A 116 4.65 -0.01 27.14
N ARG A 117 3.92 0.50 28.14
CA ARG A 117 3.84 -0.11 29.48
C ARG A 117 3.25 -1.52 29.46
N ALA A 118 2.25 -1.78 28.63
CA ALA A 118 1.67 -3.11 28.49
C ALA A 118 2.67 -4.13 27.93
N LEU A 119 3.48 -3.71 26.95
CA LEU A 119 4.59 -4.52 26.41
C LEU A 119 5.62 -4.80 27.51
N THR A 120 5.99 -3.81 28.31
CA THR A 120 6.94 -3.97 29.44
C THR A 120 6.46 -5.05 30.43
N VAL A 121 5.17 -5.06 30.77
CA VAL A 121 4.59 -6.02 31.73
C VAL A 121 4.56 -7.44 31.16
N GLY A 122 4.23 -7.61 29.88
CA GLY A 122 4.12 -8.93 29.25
C GLY A 122 5.46 -9.58 28.86
N THR A 123 6.49 -8.76 28.62
CA THR A 123 7.77 -9.23 28.07
C THR A 123 8.96 -9.06 29.02
N SER A 124 8.79 -8.30 30.10
CA SER A 124 9.87 -7.80 30.97
C SER A 124 10.87 -6.87 30.26
N TRP A 125 10.54 -6.36 29.06
CA TRP A 125 11.37 -5.42 28.32
C TRP A 125 11.20 -4.01 28.86
N ASP A 126 12.30 -3.34 29.21
CA ASP A 126 12.23 -1.92 29.58
C ASP A 126 11.97 -1.01 28.35
N ASP A 127 11.64 0.25 28.63
CA ASP A 127 11.32 1.25 27.61
C ASP A 127 12.49 1.45 26.62
N SER A 128 13.73 1.43 27.11
CA SER A 128 14.92 1.62 26.28
C SER A 128 15.11 0.46 25.30
N TYR A 129 14.87 -0.76 25.77
CA TYR A 129 14.95 -1.96 24.94
C TYR A 129 13.84 -1.96 23.89
N CYS A 130 12.60 -1.62 24.26
CA CYS A 130 11.49 -1.47 23.31
C CYS A 130 11.79 -0.45 22.21
N ASP A 131 12.37 0.70 22.57
CA ASP A 131 12.75 1.74 21.60
C ASP A 131 13.89 1.25 20.66
N SER A 132 14.81 0.42 21.16
CA SER A 132 15.85 -0.19 20.32
C SER A 132 15.29 -1.17 19.29
N LEU A 133 14.35 -2.03 19.69
CA LEU A 133 13.69 -2.98 18.80
C LEU A 133 12.83 -2.28 17.75
N LEU A 134 12.18 -1.17 18.10
CA LEU A 134 11.50 -0.31 17.12
C LEU A 134 12.44 0.29 16.10
N SER A 135 13.64 0.70 16.53
CA SER A 135 14.66 1.21 15.62
C SER A 135 15.05 0.14 14.60
N GLU A 136 15.23 -1.11 15.03
CA GLU A 136 15.48 -2.24 14.12
C GLU A 136 14.35 -2.40 13.09
N LEU A 137 13.09 -2.38 13.55
CA LEU A 137 11.93 -2.50 12.67
C LEU A 137 11.83 -1.35 11.66
N ARG A 138 12.20 -0.13 12.03
CA ARG A 138 12.25 1.03 11.11
C ARG A 138 13.37 0.90 10.09
N VAL A 139 14.56 0.49 10.52
CA VAL A 139 15.72 0.30 9.63
C VAL A 139 15.42 -0.78 8.57
N ALA A 140 14.70 -1.82 8.95
CA ALA A 140 14.28 -2.88 8.03
C ALA A 140 13.02 -2.54 7.21
N ASP A 141 12.48 -1.32 7.34
CA ASP A 141 11.25 -0.86 6.65
C ASP A 141 10.08 -1.84 6.90
N VAL A 142 9.94 -2.25 8.16
CA VAL A 142 8.93 -3.21 8.67
C VAL A 142 7.80 -2.49 9.40
N ALA A 143 8.06 -1.31 9.97
CA ALA A 143 7.05 -0.53 10.68
C ALA A 143 7.22 0.97 10.44
N THR A 144 6.11 1.64 10.14
CA THR A 144 6.00 3.11 10.10
C THR A 144 5.05 3.56 11.21
N LEU A 145 5.47 4.48 12.07
CA LEU A 145 4.56 5.10 13.04
C LEU A 145 3.85 6.28 12.38
N SER A 146 2.55 6.44 12.63
CA SER A 146 1.87 7.71 12.43
C SER A 146 2.40 8.70 13.48
N GLU A 147 2.93 9.84 13.04
CA GLU A 147 3.25 10.97 13.93
C GLU A 147 2.02 11.48 14.70
#